data_AF-A0A376VIV9-F1
#
_entry.id   AF-A0A376VIV9-F1
#
_cell.length_a   1.000
_cell.length_b   1.000
_cell.length_c   1.000
_cell.angle_alpha   90.00
_cell.angle_beta   90.00
_cell.angle_gamma   90.00
#
_symmetry.space_group_name_H-M   'P 1'
#
loop_
_entity.id
_entity.type
_entity.pdbx_description
1 polymer ?
#
loop_
_entity_poly.entity_id
_entity_poly.type
_entity_poly.pdbx_seq_one_letter_code
_entity_poly.pdbx_strand_id
1 'polypeptide(L)' 'MVQKLPTGAVQGRNDFGYAGFGGACPPKGDKPHHYQFKVWALKTDKIPVDSNSSGALVGYMLNANKIATAEITPVYEIK' A
#
# COMPACT_ATOMS: atom_id res chain seq x y z
N MET A 1 -11.26 -1.31 15.98
CA MET A 1 -11.65 -0.20 15.07
C MET A 1 -12.23 -0.83 13.81
N VAL A 2 -13.47 -0.50 13.45
CA VAL A 2 -14.08 -1.03 12.21
C VAL A 2 -13.52 -0.24 11.04
N GLN A 3 -12.65 -0.87 10.26
CA GLN A 3 -12.08 -0.27 9.06
C GLN A 3 -13.17 -0.24 7.99
N LYS A 4 -13.77 0.93 7.74
CA LYS A 4 -14.81 1.14 6.73
C LYS A 4 -14.20 1.11 5.33
N LEU A 5 -13.87 -0.09 4.85
CA LEU A 5 -13.54 -0.29 3.44
C LEU A 5 -14.82 -0.49 2.61
N PRO A 6 -14.82 -0.09 1.33
CA PRO A 6 -15.88 -0.49 0.41
C PRO A 6 -16.05 -2.01 0.40
N THR A 7 -17.30 -2.49 0.30
CA THR A 7 -17.60 -3.93 0.26
C THR A 7 -16.81 -4.61 -0.86
N GLY A 8 -16.10 -5.68 -0.52
CA GLY A 8 -15.27 -6.46 -1.45
C GLY A 8 -13.79 -6.05 -1.50
N ALA A 9 -13.41 -4.92 -0.89
CA ALA A 9 -12.00 -4.56 -0.74
C ALA A 9 -11.32 -5.36 0.39
N VAL A 10 -10.05 -5.69 0.19
CA VAL A 10 -9.20 -6.43 1.13
C VAL A 10 -7.89 -5.67 1.33
N GLN A 11 -7.36 -5.68 2.55
CA GLN A 11 -6.03 -5.14 2.86
C GLN A 11 -5.02 -6.28 3.00
N GLY A 12 -3.88 -6.16 2.31
CA GLY A 12 -2.71 -7.03 2.53
C GLY A 12 -1.90 -6.62 3.76
N ARG A 13 -0.93 -7.46 4.14
CA ARG A 13 -0.03 -7.24 5.27
C ARG A 13 1.03 -6.18 4.93
N ASN A 14 1.17 -5.17 5.78
CA ASN A 14 2.24 -4.18 5.70
C ASN A 14 3.51 -4.63 6.45
N ASP A 15 4.59 -3.87 6.34
CA ASP A 15 5.87 -4.19 7.00
C ASP A 15 5.86 -3.94 8.52
N PHE A 16 4.87 -3.23 9.06
CA PHE A 16 4.61 -3.19 10.51
C PHE A 16 3.97 -4.49 11.03
N GLY A 17 3.58 -5.40 10.14
CA GLY A 17 3.18 -6.76 10.47
C GLY A 17 1.68 -7.03 10.54
N TYR A 18 0.83 -6.05 10.18
CA TYR A 18 -0.63 -6.19 10.19
C TYR A 18 -1.27 -5.76 8.86
N ALA A 19 -2.53 -6.17 8.63
CA ALA A 19 -3.32 -5.72 7.49
C ALA A 19 -3.93 -4.34 7.76
N GLY A 20 -3.48 -3.32 7.02
CA GLY A 20 -3.92 -1.95 7.23
C GLY A 20 -2.90 -0.90 6.80
N PHE A 21 -3.29 0.38 6.91
CA PHE A 21 -2.37 1.50 6.71
C PHE A 21 -1.50 1.71 7.96
N GLY A 22 -0.18 1.79 7.75
CA GLY A 22 0.79 2.26 8.74
C GLY A 22 1.40 3.58 8.27
N GLY A 23 1.43 4.59 9.14
CA GLY A 23 1.86 5.95 8.80
C GLY A 23 3.39 6.13 8.70
N ALA A 24 3.80 7.37 8.47
CA ALA A 24 5.20 7.77 8.41
C ALA A 24 5.88 7.66 9.78
N CYS A 25 7.06 7.04 9.83
CA CYS A 25 7.92 6.96 11.00
C CYS A 25 9.40 6.93 10.58
N PRO A 26 9.91 8.00 9.95
CA PRO A 26 11.30 8.05 9.52
C PRO A 26 12.25 8.18 10.74
N PRO A 27 13.51 7.75 10.64
CA PRO A 27 14.49 7.97 11.69
C PRO A 27 14.67 9.47 12.00
N LYS A 28 14.86 9.81 13.27
CA LYS A 28 15.14 11.19 13.69
C LYS A 28 16.45 11.68 13.06
N GLY A 29 16.43 12.87 12.47
CA GLY A 29 17.58 13.51 11.85
C GLY A 29 17.97 12.98 10.47
N ASP A 30 17.20 12.03 9.90
CA ASP A 30 17.39 11.62 8.51
C ASP A 30 16.78 12.65 7.54
N LYS A 31 17.19 12.60 6.28
CA LYS A 31 16.59 13.42 5.20
C LYS A 31 15.08 13.11 5.07
N PRO A 32 14.25 14.02 4.53
CA PRO A 32 12.85 13.72 4.27
C PRO A 32 12.64 12.42 3.48
N HIS A 33 11.86 11.50 4.05
CA HIS A 33 11.47 10.27 3.38
C HIS A 33 10.33 10.56 2.39
N HIS A 34 10.36 9.88 1.25
CA HIS A 34 9.40 10.05 0.16
C HIS A 34 8.38 8.90 0.21
N TYR A 35 7.12 9.21 0.52
CA TYR A 35 6.07 8.21 0.68
C TYR A 35 5.23 8.13 -0.58
N GLN A 36 5.39 7.06 -1.36
CA GLN A 36 4.71 6.89 -2.66
C GLN A 36 3.28 6.38 -2.47
N PHE A 37 2.28 7.25 -2.59
CA PHE A 37 0.87 6.86 -2.63
C PHE A 37 0.47 6.60 -4.08
N LYS A 38 0.18 5.33 -4.40
CA LYS A 38 -0.02 4.89 -5.79
C LYS A 38 -1.36 4.19 -5.97
N VAL A 39 -2.12 4.63 -6.98
CA VAL A 39 -3.35 3.99 -7.43
C VAL A 39 -3.06 3.17 -8.68
N TRP A 40 -3.68 1.99 -8.76
CA TRP A 40 -3.51 1.03 -9.85
C TRP A 40 -4.87 0.73 -10.49
N ALA A 41 -4.98 0.94 -11.81
CA ALA A 41 -6.08 0.43 -12.60
C ALA A 41 -5.69 -0.96 -13.13
N LEU A 42 -6.53 -1.97 -12.90
CA LEU A 42 -6.25 -3.37 -13.24
C LEU A 42 -7.21 -3.89 -14.32
N LYS A 43 -6.77 -4.88 -15.08
CA LYS A 43 -7.56 -5.59 -16.11
C LYS A 43 -8.42 -6.74 -15.59
N THR A 44 -8.46 -6.91 -14.27
CA THR A 44 -9.21 -7.98 -13.57
C THR A 44 -9.97 -7.37 -12.40
N ASP A 45 -11.15 -7.91 -12.12
CA ASP A 45 -12.02 -7.46 -11.02
C ASP A 45 -11.49 -7.88 -9.64
N LYS A 46 -10.75 -9.01 -9.58
CA LYS A 46 -10.21 -9.56 -8.33
C LYS A 46 -8.81 -10.11 -8.52
N ILE A 47 -8.03 -10.03 -7.45
CA ILE A 47 -6.76 -10.72 -7.26
C ILE A 47 -6.84 -11.57 -5.97
N PRO A 48 -6.21 -12.76 -5.94
CA PRO A 48 -6.26 -13.67 -4.79
C PRO A 48 -5.32 -13.20 -3.68
N VAL A 49 -5.78 -12.23 -2.88
CA VAL A 49 -5.04 -11.69 -1.73
C VAL A 49 -5.90 -11.69 -0.48
N ASP A 50 -5.24 -11.79 0.67
CA ASP A 50 -5.83 -11.82 2.00
C ASP A 50 -5.01 -10.97 2.99
N SER A 51 -5.36 -11.02 4.27
CA SER A 51 -4.67 -10.26 5.33
C SER A 51 -3.23 -10.71 5.61
N ASN A 52 -2.79 -11.84 5.07
CA ASN A 52 -1.44 -12.38 5.25
C ASN A 52 -0.54 -12.13 4.03
N SER A 53 -1.14 -11.72 2.91
CA SER A 53 -0.44 -11.46 1.65
C SER A 53 0.57 -10.32 1.82
N SER A 54 1.85 -10.59 1.56
CA SER A 54 2.91 -9.59 1.70
C SER A 54 2.78 -8.46 0.68
N GLY A 55 3.37 -7.30 0.98
CA GLY A 55 3.45 -6.19 0.02
C GLY A 55 4.06 -6.60 -1.32
N ALA A 56 5.06 -7.50 -1.31
CA ALA A 56 5.66 -8.04 -2.53
C ALA A 56 4.70 -8.93 -3.34
N LEU A 57 3.93 -9.79 -2.68
CA LEU A 57 2.93 -10.63 -3.37
C LEU A 57 1.81 -9.77 -3.99
N VAL A 58 1.31 -8.79 -3.24
CA VAL A 58 0.34 -7.82 -3.78
C VAL A 58 0.95 -7.08 -4.97
N GLY A 59 2.17 -6.57 -4.84
CA GLY A 59 2.90 -5.90 -5.92
C GLY A 59 3.10 -6.76 -7.17
N TYR A 60 3.39 -8.05 -7.01
CA TYR A 60 3.48 -8.99 -8.12
C TYR A 60 2.14 -9.08 -8.88
N MET A 61 1.03 -9.26 -8.15
CA MET A 61 -0.31 -9.36 -8.77
C MET A 61 -0.78 -8.06 -9.42
N LEU A 62 -0.45 -6.91 -8.82
CA LEU A 62 -0.74 -5.60 -9.41
C LEU A 62 0.00 -5.40 -10.73
N ASN A 63 1.30 -5.72 -10.78
CA ASN A 63 2.09 -5.57 -12.00
C ASN A 63 1.61 -6.52 -13.12
N ALA A 64 1.28 -7.77 -12.80
CA ALA A 64 0.76 -8.73 -13.78
C ALA A 64 -0.59 -8.31 -14.41
N ASN A 65 -1.36 -7.49 -13.71
CA ASN A 65 -2.71 -7.07 -14.12
C ASN A 65 -2.84 -5.57 -14.44
N LYS A 66 -1.75 -4.80 -14.41
CA LYS A 66 -1.77 -3.35 -14.59
C LYS A 66 -2.29 -2.93 -15.97
N ILE A 67 -3.17 -1.94 -15.98
CA ILE A 67 -3.51 -1.11 -17.14
C ILE A 67 -2.78 0.24 -17.02
N ALA A 68 -2.94 0.93 -15.89
CA ALA A 68 -2.38 2.27 -15.66
C ALA A 68 -2.11 2.51 -14.16
N THR A 69 -1.32 3.54 -13.87
CA THR A 69 -1.03 3.99 -12.50
C THR A 69 -0.98 5.52 -12.42
N ALA A 70 -1.35 6.06 -11.27
CA ALA A 70 -1.12 7.46 -10.89
C ALA A 70 -0.52 7.50 -9.48
N GLU A 71 0.31 8.50 -9.18
CA GLU A 71 1.00 8.61 -7.89
C GLU A 71 1.14 10.04 -7.37
N ILE A 72 1.13 10.17 -6.04
CA ILE A 72 1.46 11.40 -5.31
C ILE A 72 2.53 11.02 -4.28
N THR A 73 3.57 11.84 -4.15
CA THR A 73 4.72 11.56 -3.28
C THR A 73 4.92 12.69 -2.26
N PRO A 74 4.15 12.71 -1.16
CA PRO A 74 4.45 13.57 -0.01
C PRO A 74 5.78 13.20 0.66
N VAL A 75 6.33 14.16 1.39
CA VAL A 75 7.54 14.00 2.20
C VAL A 75 7.23 14.19 3.68
N TYR A 76 7.98 13.52 4.55
CA TYR A 76 7.96 13.74 6.00
C TYR A 76 9.35 13.50 6.60
N GLU A 77 9.70 14.29 7.62
CA GLU A 77 10.92 14.16 8.41
C GLU A 77 10.60 14.34 9.90
N ILE A 78 11.39 13.71 10.76
CA ILE A 78 11.41 14.00 12.20
C ILE A 78 12.74 14.68 12.50
N LYS A 79 12.66 15.95 12.90
CA LYS A 79 13.83 16.74 13.32
C LYS A 79 14.40 16.23 14.64
#